data_AF-A0A851I224-F1
#
_entry.id   AF-A0A851I224-F1
#
_cell.length_a   1.000
_cell.length_b   1.000
_cell.length_c   1.000
_cell.angle_alpha   90.00
_cell.angle_beta   90.00
_cell.angle_gamma   90.00
#
_symmetry.space_group_name_H-M   'P 1'
#
loop_
_entity.id
_entity.type
_entity.pdbx_description
1 polymer ?
#
loop_
_entity_poly.entity_id
_entity_poly.type
_entity_poly.pdbx_seq_one_letter_code
_entity_poly.pdbx_strand_id
1 'polypeptide(L)'
;MNPKKQTKGTVGTTTLKSMINDERTKNKFKELLGNKAAGFLTSLLNTTNGNAQLQEAEPQSILKAGAIAATLDLPIDPNLGFAYVVPYKNKYKDSYGNWQEKNEAQFQLGYKGFIQLAIRTGQYKKINVTELYEGQFESYDPITDELKYNLGGKISDEVTHYIAYFQTMNGFEKYNVMSKEEIREHAKKFSKTFLSRFSSWQTNFDSMAKKTVLKLLLSKFGILSIEMQTAQKVDQAVIKEVEPNGNVEVEYVDSPGNASDIIEEETANNDVQSDNEIVENFNSEDLF
;
A
#
# COMPACT_ATOMS: atom_id res chain seq x y z
N MET A 1 -8.37 47.07 6.32
CA MET A 1 -8.12 46.11 5.22
C MET A 1 -7.51 44.87 5.81
N ASN A 2 -8.27 43.77 5.88
CA ASN A 2 -7.81 42.51 6.44
C ASN A 2 -7.07 41.74 5.32
N PRO A 3 -5.79 41.35 5.48
CA PRO A 3 -5.12 40.57 4.46
C PRO A 3 -5.83 39.23 4.33
N LYS A 4 -6.39 38.97 3.15
CA LYS A 4 -7.05 37.71 2.80
C LYS A 4 -6.11 36.56 3.14
N LYS A 5 -6.55 35.66 4.02
CA LYS A 5 -6.04 34.28 4.10
C LYS A 5 -6.11 33.69 2.69
N GLN A 6 -5.02 33.75 1.93
CA GLN A 6 -4.82 32.81 0.83
C GLN A 6 -4.74 31.43 1.50
N THR A 7 -5.80 30.66 1.34
CA THR A 7 -5.96 29.31 1.85
C THR A 7 -4.82 28.44 1.31
N LYS A 8 -4.00 27.85 2.21
CA LYS A 8 -2.85 27.00 1.86
C LYS A 8 -3.16 25.94 0.78
N GLY A 9 -4.38 25.39 0.75
CA GLY A 9 -4.83 24.42 -0.26
C GLY A 9 -4.92 24.95 -1.71
N THR A 10 -5.16 26.26 -1.90
CA THR A 10 -5.18 26.88 -3.24
C THR A 10 -3.77 27.02 -3.82
N VAL A 11 -2.76 27.15 -2.96
CA VAL A 11 -1.36 27.27 -3.37
C VAL A 11 -0.81 25.90 -3.80
N GLY A 12 -1.08 24.84 -3.03
CA GLY A 12 -0.64 23.47 -3.36
C GLY A 12 -1.18 22.97 -4.70
N THR A 13 -2.48 23.16 -4.95
CA THR A 13 -3.13 22.79 -6.23
C THR A 13 -2.61 23.60 -7.42
N THR A 14 -2.33 24.90 -7.23
CA THR A 14 -1.73 25.74 -8.28
C THR A 14 -0.31 25.31 -8.61
N THR A 15 0.50 25.00 -7.59
CA THR A 15 1.86 24.48 -7.76
C THR A 15 1.85 23.12 -8.47
N LEU A 16 0.97 22.19 -8.07
CA LEU A 16 0.82 20.90 -8.75
C LEU A 16 0.44 21.08 -10.23
N LYS A 17 -0.50 21.98 -10.53
CA LYS A 17 -0.87 22.31 -11.91
C LYS A 17 0.30 22.87 -12.72
N SER A 18 1.16 23.67 -12.11
CA SER A 18 2.39 24.14 -12.75
C SER A 18 3.36 22.99 -13.02
N MET A 19 3.60 22.13 -12.03
CA MET A 19 4.48 20.95 -12.16
C MET A 19 4.01 19.98 -13.24
N ILE A 20 2.69 19.75 -13.35
CA ILE A 20 2.10 18.89 -14.38
C ILE A 20 2.22 19.52 -15.78
N ASN A 21 2.22 20.84 -15.86
CA ASN A 21 2.36 21.54 -17.14
C ASN A 21 3.80 21.68 -17.63
N ASP A 22 4.76 21.49 -16.74
CA ASP A 22 6.19 21.47 -17.04
C ASP A 22 6.53 20.41 -18.10
N GLU A 23 7.38 20.76 -19.07
CA GLU A 23 7.73 19.89 -20.18
C GLU A 23 8.45 18.62 -19.71
N ARG A 24 9.30 18.70 -18.68
CA ARG A 24 10.02 17.53 -18.15
C ARG A 24 9.03 16.54 -17.56
N THR A 25 8.05 17.02 -16.80
CA THR A 25 6.99 16.17 -16.25
C THR A 25 6.15 15.53 -17.35
N LYS A 26 5.71 16.31 -18.33
CA LYS A 26 4.91 15.78 -19.46
C LYS A 26 5.68 14.72 -20.23
N ASN A 27 6.96 14.94 -20.51
CA ASN A 27 7.81 14.00 -21.23
C ASN A 27 7.97 12.70 -20.42
N LYS A 28 8.25 12.80 -19.11
CA LYS A 28 8.35 11.63 -18.23
C LYS A 28 7.08 10.79 -18.22
N PHE A 29 5.91 11.41 -18.05
CA PHE A 29 4.64 10.66 -18.07
C PHE A 29 4.31 10.12 -19.47
N LYS A 30 4.74 10.79 -20.54
CA LYS A 30 4.60 10.30 -21.93
C LYS A 30 5.49 9.10 -22.20
N GLU A 31 6.70 9.03 -21.62
CA GLU A 31 7.55 7.83 -21.68
C GLU A 31 6.90 6.65 -20.96
N LEU A 32 6.27 6.88 -19.80
CA LEU A 32 5.63 5.82 -19.01
C LEU A 32 4.31 5.32 -19.62
N LEU A 33 3.46 6.22 -20.12
CA LEU A 33 2.07 5.92 -20.48
C LEU A 33 1.74 6.14 -21.97
N GLY A 34 2.71 6.60 -22.76
CA GLY A 34 2.50 6.95 -24.16
C GLY A 34 1.35 7.95 -24.33
N ASN A 35 0.39 7.61 -25.19
CA ASN A 35 -0.75 8.46 -25.51
C ASN A 35 -1.74 8.65 -24.34
N LYS A 36 -1.67 7.81 -23.29
CA LYS A 36 -2.56 7.93 -22.11
C LYS A 36 -2.11 9.02 -21.13
N ALA A 37 -0.88 9.53 -21.25
CA ALA A 37 -0.24 10.42 -20.28
C ALA A 37 -1.06 11.69 -19.97
N ALA A 38 -1.58 12.37 -20.99
CA ALA A 38 -2.34 13.61 -20.82
C ALA A 38 -3.64 13.39 -20.03
N GLY A 39 -4.35 12.29 -20.34
CA GLY A 39 -5.56 11.90 -19.62
C GLY A 39 -5.26 11.49 -18.18
N PHE A 40 -4.16 10.76 -17.96
CA PHE A 40 -3.71 10.38 -16.63
C PHE A 40 -3.37 11.58 -15.75
N LEU A 41 -2.61 12.55 -16.25
CA LEU A 41 -2.25 13.77 -15.53
C LEU A 41 -3.49 14.63 -15.19
N THR A 42 -4.48 14.64 -16.09
CA THR A 42 -5.78 15.27 -15.82
C THR A 42 -6.53 14.55 -14.70
N SER A 43 -6.51 13.22 -14.69
CA SER A 43 -7.08 12.41 -13.61
C SER A 43 -6.40 12.70 -12.27
N LEU A 44 -5.06 12.82 -12.24
CA LEU A 44 -4.30 13.16 -11.02
C LEU A 44 -4.72 14.53 -10.44
N LEU A 45 -4.90 15.53 -11.29
CA LEU A 45 -5.43 16.83 -10.88
C LEU A 45 -6.84 16.72 -10.31
N ASN A 46 -7.72 15.96 -10.96
CA ASN A 46 -9.09 15.77 -10.50
C ASN A 46 -9.15 15.03 -9.16
N THR A 47 -8.38 13.96 -8.99
CA THR A 47 -8.25 13.23 -7.71
C THR A 47 -7.76 14.15 -6.59
N THR A 48 -6.78 15.01 -6.88
CA THR A 48 -6.29 16.00 -5.90
C THR A 48 -7.36 17.03 -5.55
N ASN A 49 -8.04 17.58 -6.56
CA ASN A 49 -9.09 18.59 -6.35
C ASN A 49 -10.30 18.02 -5.60
N GLY A 50 -10.59 16.73 -5.75
CA GLY A 50 -11.67 16.03 -5.05
C GLY A 50 -11.40 15.76 -3.56
N ASN A 51 -10.18 15.98 -3.06
CA ASN A 51 -9.81 15.69 -1.66
C ASN A 51 -9.09 16.88 -1.02
N ALA A 52 -9.73 17.51 -0.03
CA ALA A 52 -9.19 18.70 0.65
C ALA A 52 -7.82 18.45 1.31
N GLN A 53 -7.56 17.26 1.84
CA GLN A 53 -6.27 16.92 2.42
C GLN A 53 -5.19 16.73 1.34
N LEU A 54 -5.53 16.26 0.14
CA LEU A 54 -4.58 16.24 -0.98
C LEU A 54 -4.29 17.64 -1.51
N GLN A 55 -5.27 18.56 -1.50
CA GLN A 55 -5.02 19.96 -1.88
C GLN A 55 -3.97 20.64 -0.98
N GLU A 56 -3.90 20.23 0.29
CA GLU A 56 -2.94 20.71 1.29
C GLU A 56 -1.66 19.86 1.37
N ALA A 57 -1.58 18.75 0.63
CA ALA A 57 -0.41 17.89 0.62
C ALA A 57 0.71 18.52 -0.22
N GLU A 58 1.94 18.10 0.08
CA GLU A 58 3.13 18.53 -0.64
C GLU A 58 3.02 18.13 -2.13
N PRO A 59 3.02 19.09 -3.09
CA PRO A 59 2.72 18.78 -4.49
C PRO A 59 3.65 17.75 -5.14
N GLN A 60 4.92 17.72 -4.76
CA GLN A 60 5.88 16.75 -5.30
C GLN A 60 5.54 15.32 -4.87
N SER A 61 5.09 15.12 -3.64
CA SER A 61 4.63 13.81 -3.15
C SER A 61 3.42 13.28 -3.93
N ILE A 62 2.48 14.16 -4.33
CA ILE A 62 1.34 13.80 -5.19
C ILE A 62 1.83 13.36 -6.57
N LEU A 63 2.75 14.13 -7.16
CA LEU A 63 3.30 13.80 -8.47
C LEU A 63 4.07 12.48 -8.45
N LYS A 64 4.84 12.22 -7.39
CA LYS A 64 5.56 10.95 -7.18
C LYS A 64 4.59 9.78 -7.05
N ALA A 65 3.55 9.89 -6.21
CA ALA A 65 2.53 8.85 -6.08
C ALA A 65 1.81 8.58 -7.42
N GLY A 66 1.52 9.63 -8.19
CA GLY A 66 0.99 9.52 -9.54
C GLY A 66 1.96 8.84 -10.52
N ALA A 67 3.26 9.12 -10.43
CA ALA A 67 4.28 8.49 -11.25
C ALA A 67 4.37 6.99 -11.00
N ILE A 68 4.24 6.53 -9.75
CA ILE A 68 4.17 5.10 -9.43
C ILE A 68 2.96 4.43 -10.10
N ALA A 69 1.78 5.03 -9.96
CA ALA A 69 0.59 4.49 -10.61
C ALA A 69 0.72 4.46 -12.14
N ALA A 70 1.40 5.46 -12.72
CA ALA A 70 1.72 5.50 -14.15
C ALA A 70 2.69 4.39 -14.56
N THR A 71 3.75 4.12 -13.79
CA THR A 71 4.68 3.00 -14.02
C THR A 71 3.94 1.65 -14.02
N LEU A 72 2.93 1.51 -13.17
CA LEU A 72 2.10 0.30 -13.10
C LEU A 72 0.98 0.27 -14.16
N ASP A 73 0.84 1.30 -15.01
CA ASP A 73 -0.30 1.51 -15.93
C ASP A 73 -1.64 1.27 -15.22
N LEU A 74 -1.80 1.82 -14.01
CA LEU A 74 -3.01 1.71 -13.20
C LEU A 74 -3.72 3.06 -13.10
N PRO A 75 -5.05 3.12 -13.34
CA PRO A 75 -5.78 4.36 -13.16
C PRO A 75 -5.89 4.73 -11.67
N ILE A 76 -5.85 6.02 -11.39
CA ILE A 76 -5.88 6.62 -10.03
C ILE A 76 -7.21 7.28 -9.68
N ASP A 77 -8.26 6.98 -10.45
CA ASP A 77 -9.62 7.36 -10.09
C ASP A 77 -10.05 6.50 -8.88
N PRO A 78 -10.33 7.11 -7.72
CA PRO A 78 -10.70 6.37 -6.51
C PRO A 78 -11.92 5.47 -6.68
N ASN A 79 -12.84 5.79 -7.59
CA ASN A 79 -14.06 5.01 -7.81
C ASN A 79 -13.76 3.70 -8.57
N LEU A 80 -12.67 3.65 -9.32
CA LEU A 80 -12.31 2.46 -10.10
C LEU A 80 -11.69 1.39 -9.20
N GLY A 81 -10.94 1.78 -8.17
CA GLY A 81 -10.41 0.87 -7.14
C GLY A 81 -9.09 0.17 -7.50
N PHE A 82 -8.35 0.68 -8.48
CA PHE A 82 -7.07 0.12 -8.94
C PHE A 82 -5.87 0.66 -8.16
N ALA A 83 -5.76 1.98 -8.05
CA ALA A 83 -4.71 2.66 -7.31
C ALA A 83 -5.26 3.92 -6.66
N TYR A 84 -4.64 4.33 -5.56
CA TYR A 84 -5.05 5.51 -4.79
C TYR A 84 -3.85 6.39 -4.50
N VAL A 85 -4.12 7.69 -4.40
CA VAL A 85 -3.20 8.68 -3.85
C VAL A 85 -3.80 9.12 -2.52
N VAL A 86 -3.15 8.79 -1.41
CA VAL A 86 -3.71 8.94 -0.07
C VAL A 86 -2.85 9.93 0.73
N PRO A 87 -3.45 10.99 1.33
CA PRO A 87 -2.72 11.94 2.15
C PRO A 87 -2.43 11.36 3.54
N TYR A 88 -1.20 11.55 3.99
CA TYR A 88 -0.72 11.19 5.32
C TYR A 88 -0.07 12.40 5.98
N LYS A 89 -0.42 12.63 7.25
CA LYS A 89 0.27 13.62 8.09
C LYS A 89 1.44 12.94 8.80
N ASN A 90 2.64 13.23 8.32
CA ASN A 90 3.88 12.76 8.90
C ASN A 90 4.41 13.79 9.90
N LYS A 91 4.87 13.32 11.06
CA LYS A 91 5.54 14.13 12.07
C LYS A 91 7.04 13.95 11.92
N TYR A 92 7.79 15.04 11.90
CA TYR A 92 9.24 15.01 11.86
C TYR A 92 9.81 16.06 12.83
N LYS A 93 11.05 15.87 13.27
CA LYS A 93 11.77 16.89 14.03
C LYS A 93 12.58 17.75 13.07
N ASP A 94 12.49 19.06 13.21
CA ASP A 94 13.38 19.97 12.48
C ASP A 94 14.80 19.94 13.05
N SER A 95 15.72 20.67 12.40
CA SER A 95 17.13 20.78 12.81
C SER A 95 17.33 21.34 14.23
N TYR A 96 16.29 21.89 14.84
CA TYR A 96 16.29 22.43 16.20
C TYR A 96 15.57 21.50 17.20
N GLY A 97 15.16 20.31 16.76
CA GLY A 97 14.49 19.30 17.59
C GLY A 97 12.99 19.52 17.79
N ASN A 98 12.38 20.51 17.13
CA ASN A 98 10.95 20.79 17.29
C ASN A 98 10.12 19.90 16.38
N TRP A 99 8.98 19.42 16.89
CA TRP A 99 8.03 18.66 16.11
C TRP A 99 7.33 19.54 15.08
N GLN A 100 7.42 19.13 13.82
CA GLN A 100 6.73 19.70 12.67
C GLN A 100 5.82 18.63 12.05
N GLU A 101 4.77 19.08 11.38
CA GLU A 101 3.87 18.22 10.61
C GLU A 101 3.99 18.54 9.12
N LYS A 102 4.15 17.49 8.31
CA LYS A 102 4.11 17.56 6.86
C LYS A 102 2.98 16.68 6.35
N ASN A 103 2.13 17.23 5.50
CA ASN A 103 1.11 16.46 4.81
C ASN A 103 1.68 16.00 3.46
N GLU A 104 1.83 14.69 3.27
CA GLU A 104 2.42 14.09 2.09
C GLU A 104 1.48 13.04 1.51
N ALA A 105 1.41 12.97 0.20
CA ALA A 105 0.66 11.95 -0.49
C ALA A 105 1.52 10.69 -0.67
N GLN A 106 0.90 9.52 -0.46
CA GLN A 106 1.49 8.21 -0.69
C GLN A 106 0.67 7.45 -1.73
N PHE A 107 1.36 6.63 -2.51
CA PHE A 107 0.70 5.66 -3.40
C PHE A 107 0.17 4.49 -2.57
N GLN A 108 -1.04 4.04 -2.89
CA GLN A 108 -1.57 2.78 -2.40
C GLN A 108 -2.13 1.94 -3.52
N LEU A 109 -1.74 0.68 -3.55
CA LEU A 109 -2.31 -0.28 -4.48
C LEU A 109 -3.71 -0.69 -4.01
N GLY A 110 -4.67 -0.59 -4.92
CA GLY A 110 -6.04 -1.06 -4.71
C GLY A 110 -6.16 -2.55 -4.98
N TYR A 111 -7.20 -3.17 -4.40
CA TYR A 111 -7.48 -4.59 -4.57
C TYR A 111 -7.64 -4.98 -6.05
N LYS A 112 -8.35 -4.17 -6.85
CA LYS A 112 -8.46 -4.43 -8.30
C LYS A 112 -7.14 -4.21 -9.03
N GLY A 113 -6.26 -3.36 -8.50
CA GLY A 113 -4.90 -3.20 -9.00
C GLY A 113 -4.08 -4.47 -8.83
N PHE A 114 -4.13 -5.10 -7.66
CA PHE A 114 -3.51 -6.41 -7.43
C PHE A 114 -4.00 -7.46 -8.43
N ILE A 115 -5.32 -7.57 -8.63
CA ILE A 115 -5.89 -8.51 -9.60
C ILE A 115 -5.43 -8.18 -11.02
N GLN A 116 -5.47 -6.90 -11.41
CA GLN A 116 -5.09 -6.49 -12.76
C GLN A 116 -3.62 -6.83 -13.05
N LEU A 117 -2.73 -6.56 -12.09
CA LEU A 117 -1.31 -6.92 -12.21
C LEU A 117 -1.13 -8.44 -12.29
N ALA A 118 -1.86 -9.21 -11.47
CA ALA A 118 -1.83 -10.66 -11.54
C ALA A 118 -2.33 -11.18 -12.89
N ILE A 119 -3.46 -10.68 -13.41
CA ILE A 119 -4.01 -11.07 -14.72
C ILE A 119 -3.01 -10.79 -15.85
N ARG A 120 -2.31 -9.65 -15.81
CA ARG A 120 -1.31 -9.27 -16.83
C ARG A 120 -0.15 -10.28 -16.96
N THR A 121 0.13 -11.07 -15.92
CA THR A 121 1.15 -12.13 -16.00
C THR A 121 0.77 -13.24 -16.98
N GLY A 122 -0.53 -13.44 -17.26
CA GLY A 122 -1.04 -14.59 -18.01
C GLY A 122 -0.87 -15.94 -17.29
N GLN A 123 -0.41 -15.96 -16.02
CA GLN A 123 -0.13 -17.18 -15.26
C GLN A 123 -1.30 -17.65 -14.40
N TYR A 124 -2.33 -16.83 -14.23
CA TYR A 124 -3.45 -17.13 -13.36
C TYR A 124 -4.67 -17.59 -14.16
N LYS A 125 -5.22 -18.73 -13.75
CA LYS A 125 -6.48 -19.29 -14.26
C LYS A 125 -7.68 -18.76 -13.47
N LYS A 126 -7.53 -18.63 -12.14
CA LYS A 126 -8.57 -18.11 -11.23
C LYS A 126 -7.93 -17.26 -10.15
N ILE A 127 -8.58 -16.16 -9.78
CA ILE A 127 -8.29 -15.39 -8.58
C ILE A 127 -9.64 -15.01 -8.00
N ASN A 128 -9.92 -15.41 -6.77
CA ASN A 128 -11.18 -15.15 -6.08
C ASN A 128 -10.91 -14.61 -4.68
N VAL A 129 -11.83 -13.77 -4.21
CA VAL A 129 -11.93 -13.42 -2.80
C VAL A 129 -13.39 -13.48 -2.39
N THR A 130 -13.67 -14.02 -1.22
CA THR A 130 -15.03 -14.13 -0.70
C THR A 130 -15.02 -14.13 0.82
N GLU A 131 -16.18 -13.87 1.38
CA GLU A 131 -16.54 -14.03 2.77
C GLU A 131 -17.28 -15.36 2.98
N LEU A 132 -17.17 -15.93 4.19
CA LEU A 132 -18.07 -16.95 4.70
C LEU A 132 -18.87 -16.40 5.88
N TYR A 133 -20.16 -16.69 5.86
CA TYR A 133 -21.08 -16.36 6.92
C TYR A 133 -21.02 -17.37 8.06
N GLU A 134 -21.56 -17.00 9.22
CA GLU A 134 -21.70 -17.89 10.37
C GLU A 134 -22.38 -19.21 9.97
N GLY A 135 -21.79 -20.33 10.38
CA GLY A 135 -22.23 -21.69 10.03
C GLY A 135 -21.72 -22.22 8.69
N GLN A 136 -21.08 -21.40 7.84
CA GLN A 136 -20.55 -21.87 6.55
C GLN A 136 -19.10 -22.37 6.61
N PHE A 137 -18.30 -21.94 7.59
CA PHE A 137 -16.93 -22.43 7.79
C PHE A 137 -16.93 -23.66 8.68
N GLU A 138 -16.23 -24.73 8.26
CA GLU A 138 -16.09 -25.95 9.06
C GLU A 138 -14.68 -26.12 9.61
N SER A 139 -13.66 -26.10 8.75
CA SER A 139 -12.25 -26.19 9.15
C SER A 139 -11.30 -25.78 8.03
N TYR A 140 -10.08 -25.39 8.39
CA TYR A 140 -8.98 -25.18 7.46
C TYR A 140 -7.71 -25.84 8.00
N ASP A 141 -7.04 -26.65 7.17
CA ASP A 141 -5.74 -27.24 7.49
C ASP A 141 -4.63 -26.48 6.76
N PRO A 142 -3.78 -25.71 7.47
CA PRO A 142 -2.73 -24.92 6.85
C PRO A 142 -1.56 -25.76 6.30
N ILE A 143 -1.43 -27.02 6.71
CA ILE A 143 -0.37 -27.92 6.23
C ILE A 143 -0.73 -28.49 4.86
N THR A 144 -1.97 -28.94 4.71
CA THR A 144 -2.48 -29.55 3.47
C THR A 144 -3.12 -28.53 2.53
N ASP A 145 -3.37 -27.30 2.98
CA ASP A 145 -4.09 -26.23 2.27
C ASP A 145 -5.56 -26.60 1.98
N GLU A 146 -6.18 -27.43 2.82
CA GLU A 146 -7.55 -27.90 2.63
C GLU A 146 -8.57 -27.07 3.42
N LEU A 147 -9.44 -26.36 2.71
CA LEU A 147 -10.59 -25.64 3.28
C LEU A 147 -11.88 -26.47 3.16
N LYS A 148 -12.52 -26.74 4.29
CA LYS A 148 -13.86 -27.36 4.37
C LYS A 148 -14.90 -26.32 4.74
N TYR A 149 -15.96 -26.24 3.94
CA TYR A 149 -17.04 -25.27 4.08
C TYR A 149 -18.36 -25.82 3.54
N ASN A 150 -19.47 -25.30 4.07
CA ASN A 150 -20.82 -25.64 3.65
C ASN A 150 -21.63 -24.37 3.38
N LEU A 151 -21.78 -24.01 2.10
CA LEU A 151 -22.52 -22.80 1.72
C LEU A 151 -24.01 -22.84 2.13
N GLY A 152 -24.60 -24.03 2.24
CA GLY A 152 -25.98 -24.20 2.71
C GLY A 152 -26.13 -24.12 4.23
N GLY A 153 -25.03 -24.16 4.98
CA GLY A 153 -25.01 -24.14 6.45
C GLY A 153 -25.15 -22.75 7.08
N LYS A 154 -25.57 -21.73 6.32
CA LYS A 154 -25.65 -20.35 6.81
C LYS A 154 -26.65 -20.22 7.98
N ILE A 155 -26.16 -19.82 9.14
CA ILE A 155 -26.95 -19.60 10.37
C ILE A 155 -27.38 -18.13 10.49
N SER A 156 -26.50 -17.18 10.12
CA SER A 156 -26.77 -15.75 10.20
C SER A 156 -26.10 -14.98 9.06
N ASP A 157 -26.41 -13.69 8.93
CA ASP A 157 -25.74 -12.76 8.01
C ASP A 157 -24.39 -12.22 8.56
N GLU A 158 -23.94 -12.70 9.73
CA GLU A 158 -22.62 -12.33 10.22
C GLU A 158 -21.51 -13.01 9.41
N VAL A 159 -20.62 -12.20 8.83
CA VAL A 159 -19.37 -12.71 8.24
C VAL A 159 -18.41 -13.12 9.35
N THR A 160 -17.87 -14.34 9.26
CA THR A 160 -16.92 -14.90 10.23
C THR A 160 -15.52 -15.09 9.65
N HIS A 161 -15.40 -15.38 8.35
CA HIS A 161 -14.12 -15.64 7.68
C HIS A 161 -14.05 -14.93 6.32
N TYR A 162 -12.83 -14.62 5.90
CA TYR A 162 -12.52 -14.14 4.57
C TYR A 162 -11.48 -15.04 3.94
N ILE A 163 -11.69 -15.34 2.67
CA ILE A 163 -10.89 -16.28 1.91
C ILE A 163 -10.41 -15.59 0.64
N ALA A 164 -9.11 -15.67 0.40
CA ALA A 164 -8.56 -15.47 -0.93
C ALA A 164 -8.14 -16.84 -1.50
N TYR A 165 -8.27 -16.98 -2.81
CA TYR A 165 -7.86 -18.17 -3.54
C TYR A 165 -7.27 -17.76 -4.88
N PHE A 166 -6.22 -18.44 -5.31
CA PHE A 166 -5.85 -18.45 -6.72
C PHE A 166 -5.56 -19.84 -7.22
N GLN A 167 -5.67 -19.99 -8.54
CA GLN A 167 -5.16 -21.13 -9.29
C GLN A 167 -4.38 -20.60 -10.48
N THR A 168 -3.18 -21.15 -10.68
CA THR A 168 -2.34 -20.85 -11.83
C THR A 168 -2.66 -21.78 -13.00
N MET A 169 -2.16 -21.45 -14.19
CA MET A 169 -2.39 -22.22 -15.41
C MET A 169 -1.79 -23.64 -15.34
N ASN A 170 -0.75 -23.85 -14.53
CA ASN A 170 -0.12 -25.16 -14.34
C ASN A 170 -0.82 -26.04 -13.28
N GLY A 171 -1.87 -25.54 -12.63
CA GLY A 171 -2.63 -26.27 -11.63
C GLY A 171 -2.24 -26.00 -10.18
N PHE A 172 -1.17 -25.26 -9.90
CA PHE A 172 -0.86 -24.83 -8.54
C PHE A 172 -1.96 -23.89 -8.03
N GLU A 173 -2.51 -24.22 -6.87
CA GLU A 173 -3.53 -23.45 -6.20
C GLU A 173 -3.14 -23.19 -4.74
N LYS A 174 -3.66 -22.09 -4.20
CA LYS A 174 -3.36 -21.68 -2.84
C LYS A 174 -4.52 -20.92 -2.23
N TYR A 175 -4.85 -21.25 -0.98
CA TYR A 175 -5.80 -20.50 -0.16
C TYR A 175 -5.07 -19.57 0.80
N ASN A 176 -5.72 -18.47 1.16
CA ASN A 176 -5.44 -17.72 2.36
C ASN A 176 -6.77 -17.49 3.09
N VAL A 177 -6.91 -18.10 4.25
CA VAL A 177 -8.13 -18.08 5.05
C VAL A 177 -7.82 -17.33 6.34
N MET A 178 -8.56 -16.27 6.61
CA MET A 178 -8.44 -15.54 7.87
C MET A 178 -9.84 -15.32 8.46
N SER A 179 -9.98 -15.62 9.74
CA SER A 179 -11.12 -15.23 10.53
C SER A 179 -11.22 -13.70 10.63
N LYS A 180 -12.43 -13.22 10.92
CA LYS A 180 -12.70 -11.80 11.15
C LYS A 180 -11.87 -11.24 12.31
N GLU A 181 -11.55 -12.05 13.32
CA GLU A 181 -10.72 -11.60 14.44
C GLU A 181 -9.24 -11.49 14.05
N GLU A 182 -8.68 -12.48 13.34
CA GLU A 182 -7.30 -12.40 12.82
C GLU A 182 -7.11 -11.17 11.92
N ILE A 183 -8.10 -10.84 11.09
CA ILE A 183 -8.07 -9.62 10.28
C ILE A 183 -8.10 -8.37 11.15
N ARG A 184 -8.90 -8.34 12.23
CA ARG A 184 -8.90 -7.22 13.17
C ARG A 184 -7.55 -7.07 13.87
N GLU A 185 -6.93 -8.16 14.30
CA GLU A 185 -5.61 -8.14 14.92
C GLU A 185 -4.54 -7.63 13.95
N HIS A 186 -4.53 -8.15 12.71
CA HIS A 186 -3.69 -7.65 11.65
C HIS A 186 -3.92 -6.16 11.40
N ALA A 187 -5.18 -5.71 11.32
CA ALA A 187 -5.52 -4.31 11.13
C ALA A 187 -5.06 -3.42 12.29
N LYS A 188 -5.22 -3.87 13.55
CA LYS A 188 -4.72 -3.16 14.75
C LYS A 188 -3.20 -3.00 14.69
N LYS A 189 -2.47 -4.04 14.27
CA LYS A 189 -1.00 -4.04 14.19
C LYS A 189 -0.46 -3.13 13.09
N PHE A 190 -1.07 -3.15 11.90
CA PHE A 190 -0.50 -2.50 10.71
C PHE A 190 -1.18 -1.19 10.30
N SER A 191 -2.31 -0.81 10.90
CA SER A 191 -3.03 0.42 10.55
C SER A 191 -3.12 1.41 11.72
N LYS A 192 -2.33 2.48 11.64
CA LYS A 192 -2.36 3.61 12.60
C LYS A 192 -3.75 4.23 12.81
N THR A 193 -4.62 4.13 11.80
CA THR A 193 -5.97 4.70 11.83
C THR A 193 -7.04 3.68 12.20
N PHE A 194 -6.70 2.44 12.56
CA PHE A 194 -7.71 1.39 12.81
C PHE A 194 -8.78 1.81 13.84
N LEU A 195 -8.36 2.48 14.92
CA LEU A 195 -9.25 2.95 15.99
C LEU A 195 -9.99 4.26 15.65
N SER A 196 -9.65 4.93 14.54
CA SER A 196 -10.34 6.15 14.14
C SER A 196 -11.73 5.82 13.61
N ARG A 197 -12.76 6.50 14.13
CA ARG A 197 -14.16 6.34 13.69
C ARG A 197 -14.35 6.57 12.19
N PHE A 198 -13.53 7.43 11.60
CA PHE A 198 -13.59 7.78 10.17
C PHE A 198 -12.70 6.88 9.30
N SER A 199 -12.09 5.85 9.88
CA SER A 199 -11.24 4.91 9.15
C SER A 199 -12.04 4.03 8.22
N SER A 200 -11.43 3.64 7.10
CA SER A 200 -11.97 2.61 6.20
C SER A 200 -12.18 1.28 6.92
N TRP A 201 -11.43 1.01 8.00
CA TRP A 201 -11.63 -0.18 8.83
C TRP A 201 -12.93 -0.15 9.64
N GLN A 202 -13.45 1.04 9.97
CA GLN A 202 -14.71 1.19 10.71
C GLN A 202 -15.91 1.33 9.75
N THR A 203 -15.70 2.00 8.62
CA THR A 203 -16.77 2.31 7.66
C THR A 203 -16.95 1.24 6.58
N ASN A 204 -15.89 0.51 6.22
CA ASN A 204 -15.87 -0.45 5.11
C ASN A 204 -15.03 -1.70 5.45
N PHE A 205 -15.27 -2.29 6.62
CA PHE A 205 -14.46 -3.40 7.15
C PHE A 205 -14.31 -4.56 6.15
N ASP A 206 -15.41 -5.04 5.56
CA ASP A 206 -15.40 -6.22 4.70
C ASP A 206 -14.56 -6.01 3.43
N SER A 207 -14.60 -4.79 2.87
CA SER A 207 -13.76 -4.44 1.71
C SER A 207 -12.28 -4.41 2.09
N MET A 208 -11.95 -3.92 3.28
CA MET A 208 -10.58 -3.91 3.80
C MET A 208 -10.10 -5.33 4.11
N ALA A 209 -10.94 -6.16 4.71
CA ALA A 209 -10.69 -7.56 4.98
C ALA A 209 -10.38 -8.35 3.70
N LYS A 210 -11.23 -8.23 2.67
CA LYS A 210 -11.02 -8.80 1.33
C LYS A 210 -9.71 -8.32 0.70
N LYS A 211 -9.39 -7.03 0.82
CA LYS A 211 -8.10 -6.47 0.36
C LYS A 211 -6.93 -7.15 1.07
N THR A 212 -7.00 -7.29 2.38
CA THR A 212 -5.95 -7.87 3.21
C THR A 212 -5.69 -9.33 2.85
N VAL A 213 -6.72 -10.18 2.82
CA VAL A 213 -6.51 -11.61 2.53
C VAL A 213 -5.95 -11.85 1.14
N LEU A 214 -6.40 -11.09 0.12
CA LEU A 214 -5.85 -11.23 -1.23
C LEU A 214 -4.43 -10.69 -1.33
N LYS A 215 -4.15 -9.52 -0.74
CA LYS A 215 -2.80 -8.93 -0.76
C LYS A 215 -1.80 -9.92 -0.16
N LEU A 216 -2.09 -10.46 1.02
CA LEU A 216 -1.22 -11.43 1.69
C LEU A 216 -1.00 -12.69 0.83
N LEU A 217 -2.07 -13.22 0.22
CA LEU A 217 -1.97 -14.40 -0.65
C LEU A 217 -1.06 -14.14 -1.85
N LEU A 218 -1.30 -13.06 -2.59
CA LEU A 218 -0.53 -12.74 -3.79
C LEU A 218 0.90 -12.32 -3.47
N SER A 219 1.12 -11.59 -2.37
CA SER A 219 2.47 -11.18 -1.95
C SER A 219 3.33 -12.34 -1.48
N LYS A 220 2.75 -13.37 -0.84
CA LYS A 220 3.51 -14.53 -0.33
C LYS A 220 3.70 -15.62 -1.39
N PHE A 221 2.67 -15.90 -2.18
CA PHE A 221 2.64 -17.10 -3.04
C PHE A 221 2.39 -16.80 -4.52
N GLY A 222 2.07 -15.55 -4.85
CA GLY A 222 1.80 -15.17 -6.23
C GLY A 222 3.05 -15.16 -7.10
N ILE A 223 2.88 -15.44 -8.39
CA ILE A 223 3.91 -15.17 -9.39
C ILE A 223 3.90 -13.65 -9.60
N LEU A 224 4.83 -12.98 -8.94
CA LEU A 224 4.96 -11.53 -8.98
C LEU A 224 5.62 -11.11 -10.30
N SER A 225 4.89 -10.36 -11.13
CA SER A 225 5.55 -9.60 -12.21
C SER A 225 6.50 -8.55 -11.60
N ILE A 226 7.44 -8.02 -12.39
CA ILE A 226 8.31 -6.92 -11.95
C ILE A 226 7.46 -5.74 -11.45
N GLU A 227 6.34 -5.45 -12.13
CA GLU A 227 5.39 -4.42 -11.70
C GLU A 227 4.77 -4.74 -10.35
N MET A 228 4.48 -6.01 -10.06
CA MET A 228 3.90 -6.42 -8.78
C MET A 228 4.92 -6.34 -7.63
N GLN A 229 6.19 -6.66 -7.91
CA GLN A 229 7.29 -6.47 -6.95
C GLN A 229 7.48 -4.98 -6.63
N THR A 230 7.51 -4.13 -7.66
CA THR A 230 7.55 -2.67 -7.49
C THR A 230 6.34 -2.20 -6.71
N ALA A 231 5.12 -2.64 -7.05
CA ALA A 231 3.90 -2.25 -6.35
C ALA A 231 3.91 -2.65 -4.87
N GLN A 232 4.48 -3.80 -4.52
CA GLN A 232 4.64 -4.23 -3.13
C GLN A 232 5.65 -3.37 -2.37
N LYS A 233 6.78 -3.00 -3.01
CA LYS A 233 7.81 -2.14 -2.42
C LYS A 233 7.30 -0.72 -2.14
N VAL A 234 6.45 -0.20 -3.02
CA VAL A 234 6.00 1.20 -2.96
C VAL A 234 4.64 1.38 -2.27
N ASP A 235 3.90 0.30 -2.01
CA ASP A 235 2.60 0.39 -1.32
C ASP A 235 2.80 0.96 0.10
N GLN A 236 2.25 2.15 0.34
CA GLN A 236 2.32 2.86 1.62
C GLN A 236 3.73 3.31 2.05
N ALA A 237 4.69 3.35 1.13
CA ALA A 237 6.02 3.87 1.41
C ALA A 237 6.13 5.37 1.04
N VAL A 238 7.07 6.08 1.68
CA VAL A 238 7.42 7.45 1.27
C VAL A 238 8.39 7.37 0.09
N ILE A 239 7.99 7.94 -1.04
CA ILE A 239 8.76 7.84 -2.29
C ILE A 239 9.83 8.93 -2.32
N LYS A 240 11.11 8.53 -2.35
CA LYS A 240 12.25 9.46 -2.48
C LYS A 240 12.45 9.86 -3.92
N GLU A 241 12.63 8.87 -4.79
CA GLU A 241 12.86 9.08 -6.21
C GLU A 241 12.22 7.96 -7.04
N VAL A 242 11.80 8.34 -8.25
CA VAL A 242 11.30 7.42 -9.27
C VAL A 242 12.21 7.56 -10.47
N GLU A 243 13.04 6.57 -10.73
CA GLU A 243 13.96 6.57 -11.86
C GLU A 243 13.24 6.34 -13.20
N PRO A 244 13.81 6.77 -14.34
CA PRO A 244 13.22 6.57 -15.67
C PRO A 244 13.06 5.10 -16.08
N ASN A 245 13.88 4.19 -15.53
CA ASN A 245 13.84 2.74 -15.78
C ASN A 245 12.76 2.01 -14.96
N GLY A 246 11.97 2.72 -14.14
CA GLY A 246 10.96 2.15 -13.27
C GLY A 246 11.45 1.70 -11.89
N ASN A 247 12.75 1.85 -11.59
CA ASN A 247 13.26 1.66 -10.23
C ASN A 247 12.74 2.76 -9.30
N VAL A 248 12.40 2.36 -8.07
CA VAL A 248 11.86 3.26 -7.07
C VAL A 248 12.67 3.13 -5.78
N GLU A 249 13.19 4.26 -5.31
CA GLU A 249 13.77 4.37 -3.98
C GLU A 249 12.67 4.80 -3.01
N VAL A 250 12.50 4.00 -1.96
CA VAL A 250 11.46 4.21 -0.96
C VAL A 250 12.06 4.26 0.44
N GLU A 251 11.46 5.07 1.28
CA GLU A 251 11.70 5.04 2.71
C GLU A 251 10.44 4.52 3.41
N TYR A 252 10.61 3.45 4.16
CA TYR A 252 9.56 2.93 5.03
C TYR A 252 9.64 3.67 6.35
N VAL A 253 8.72 4.60 6.56
CA VAL A 253 8.64 5.37 7.83
C VAL A 253 8.28 4.47 9.02
N ASP A 254 7.81 3.25 8.75
CA ASP A 254 7.27 2.30 9.73
C ASP A 254 8.00 0.95 9.80
N SER A 255 9.24 0.84 9.32
CA SER A 255 10.06 -0.36 9.58
C SER A 255 10.65 -0.29 10.99
N PRO A 256 10.44 -1.28 11.88
CA PRO A 256 11.15 -1.38 13.15
C PRO A 256 12.61 -1.73 12.85
N GLY A 257 13.41 -0.72 12.52
CA GLY A 257 14.78 -0.92 12.05
C GLY A 257 15.47 0.29 11.42
N ASN A 258 14.78 1.42 11.20
CA ASN A 258 15.47 2.68 10.87
C ASN A 258 16.00 3.34 12.15
N ALA A 259 16.88 2.64 12.85
CA ALA A 259 17.92 3.28 13.65
C ALA A 259 19.02 3.66 12.65
N SER A 260 19.16 4.97 12.46
CA SER A 260 20.28 5.57 11.76
C SER A 260 21.58 5.16 12.44
N ASP A 261 22.31 4.17 11.89
CA ASP A 261 23.71 3.92 12.16
C ASP A 261 24.33 3.17 10.97
N ILE A 262 24.74 3.91 9.94
CA ILE A 262 25.87 3.48 9.11
C ILE A 262 27.04 4.32 9.60
N ILE A 263 27.68 3.84 10.67
CA ILE A 263 29.05 4.23 10.98
C ILE A 263 29.91 3.22 10.21
N GLU A 264 30.75 3.75 9.33
CA GLU A 264 31.80 3.01 8.63
C GLU A 264 32.68 2.27 9.65
N GLU A 265 32.75 0.93 9.56
CA GLU A 265 33.79 0.19 10.27
C GLU A 265 35.09 0.20 9.46
N GLU A 266 36.01 1.07 9.85
CA GLU A 266 37.45 0.78 9.74
C GLU A 266 37.86 -0.18 10.87
N THR A 267 38.69 -1.14 10.49
CA THR A 267 39.28 -2.23 11.26
C THR A 267 40.04 -1.80 12.53
N ALA A 268 39.87 -2.53 13.65
CA ALA A 268 40.95 -3.25 14.38
C ALA A 268 40.55 -3.72 15.81
N ASN A 269 40.66 -5.03 16.04
CA ASN A 269 41.08 -5.77 17.25
C ASN A 269 41.06 -5.11 18.65
N ASN A 270 40.27 -5.66 19.59
CA ASN A 270 40.72 -6.47 20.76
C ASN A 270 39.68 -6.46 21.92
N ASP A 271 39.20 -7.66 22.24
CA ASP A 271 39.09 -8.30 23.57
C ASP A 271 38.43 -7.63 24.82
N VAL A 272 37.52 -8.44 25.40
CA VAL A 272 37.16 -8.63 26.83
C VAL A 272 35.94 -7.87 27.41
N GLN A 273 34.80 -8.59 27.35
CA GLN A 273 33.98 -9.11 28.48
C GLN A 273 32.95 -8.25 29.25
N SER A 274 31.71 -8.77 29.14
CA SER A 274 30.56 -8.82 30.08
C SER A 274 29.79 -7.55 30.45
N ASP A 275 28.50 -7.49 30.08
CA ASP A 275 27.41 -7.86 30.99
C ASP A 275 26.07 -8.08 30.25
N ASN A 276 25.26 -8.97 30.81
CA ASN A 276 24.00 -9.51 30.29
C ASN A 276 22.85 -8.48 30.19
N GLU A 277 22.22 -8.37 29.02
CA GLU A 277 20.76 -8.28 28.91
C GLU A 277 20.29 -9.17 27.76
N ILE A 278 19.23 -9.94 28.02
CA ILE A 278 18.65 -10.95 27.13
C ILE A 278 18.02 -10.23 25.94
N VAL A 279 18.70 -10.29 24.79
CA VAL A 279 18.13 -9.92 23.49
C VAL A 279 17.37 -11.16 22.99
N GLU A 280 16.04 -11.12 23.03
CA GLU A 280 15.26 -12.05 22.22
C GLU A 280 15.58 -11.74 20.75
N ASN A 281 16.40 -12.61 20.15
CA ASN A 281 16.71 -12.58 18.73
C ASN A 281 15.40 -12.72 17.95
N PHE A 282 14.92 -11.60 17.39
CA PHE A 282 13.93 -11.60 16.34
C PHE A 282 14.54 -12.32 15.12
N ASN A 283 14.14 -13.58 14.94
CA ASN A 283 14.57 -14.39 13.83
C ASN A 283 13.84 -13.92 12.57
N SER A 284 14.57 -13.82 11.45
CA SER A 284 14.05 -13.40 10.14
C SER A 284 12.99 -14.33 9.53
N GLU A 285 12.58 -15.37 10.26
CA GLU A 285 11.53 -16.32 9.90
C GLU A 285 10.12 -15.83 10.25
N ASP A 286 9.97 -14.81 11.12
CA ASP A 286 8.67 -14.20 11.46
C ASP A 286 8.09 -13.27 10.38
N LEU A 287 8.73 -13.22 9.21
CA LEU A 287 8.32 -12.44 8.03
C LEU A 287 7.75 -13.30 6.89
N PHE A 288 7.64 -14.63 7.08
CA PHE A 288 7.07 -15.55 6.08
C PHE A 288 5.63 -15.98 6.35
#